data_AF-A0A8T8TTM1-F1
#
_entry.id   AF-A0A8T8TTM1-F1
#
_cell.length_a   1.000
_cell.length_b   1.000
_cell.length_c   1.000
_cell.angle_alpha   90.00
_cell.angle_beta   90.00
_cell.angle_gamma   90.00
#
_symmetry.space_group_name_H-M   'P 1'
#
loop_
_entity.id
_entity.type
_entity.pdbx_description
1 polymer ?
#
loop_
_entity_poly.entity_id
_entity_poly.type
_entity_poly.pdbx_seq_one_letter_code
_entity_poly.pdbx_strand_id
1 'polypeptide(L)'
;MASPLREFSKSGQKLPAIGLGTMLMAAVYGPASTQERVNEVLNRALEKGCLFWDTASVYSAPGTLSDNERQIGCHIEETMGALKELKDSGKIKYISVSEFTVEQLERAEKIVHIDALQIEISPWTPEVI
;
A
#
# COMPACT_ATOMS: atom_id res chain seq x y z
N MET A 1 -10.44 -11.63 19.69
CA MET A 1 -9.25 -11.00 20.30
C MET A 1 -8.76 -9.92 19.36
N ALA A 2 -8.32 -8.77 19.88
CA ALA A 2 -7.76 -7.70 19.06
C ALA A 2 -6.38 -8.11 18.51
N SER A 3 -6.07 -7.69 17.29
CA SER A 3 -4.76 -7.96 16.67
C SER A 3 -3.64 -7.29 17.47
N PRO A 4 -2.48 -7.94 17.69
CA PRO A 4 -1.35 -7.29 18.35
C PRO A 4 -0.89 -6.07 17.54
N LEU A 5 -0.43 -5.04 18.23
CA LEU A 5 0.12 -3.85 17.58
C LEU A 5 1.61 -4.03 17.26
N ARG A 6 2.03 -3.54 16.10
CA ARG A 6 3.41 -3.49 15.63
C ARG A 6 3.80 -2.05 15.32
N GLU A 7 5.06 -1.71 15.56
CA GLU A 7 5.59 -0.44 15.12
C GLU A 7 5.70 -0.43 13.59
N PHE A 8 5.24 0.66 12.96
CA PHE A 8 5.34 0.86 11.52
C PHE A 8 6.61 1.64 11.19
N SER A 9 7.50 1.06 10.37
CA SER A 9 8.80 1.66 10.04
C SER A 9 9.56 2.04 11.33
N LYS A 10 10.27 3.17 11.31
CA LYS A 10 10.87 3.84 12.48
C LYS A 10 10.06 5.08 12.88
N SER A 11 8.74 4.98 12.77
CA SER A 11 7.85 6.15 12.94
C SER A 11 7.30 6.32 14.36
N GLY A 12 7.48 5.33 15.24
CA GLY A 12 6.81 5.27 16.54
C GLY A 12 5.29 5.03 16.47
N GLN A 13 4.68 5.00 15.28
CA GLN A 13 3.27 4.66 15.12
C GLN A 13 3.04 3.16 15.29
N LYS A 14 1.95 2.82 15.98
CA LYS A 14 1.55 1.44 16.23
C LYS A 14 0.34 1.08 15.38
N LEU A 15 0.51 0.11 14.50
CA LEU A 15 -0.56 -0.41 13.62
C LEU A 15 -0.92 -1.85 14.01
N PRO A 16 -2.18 -2.29 13.80
CA PRO A 16 -2.54 -3.70 13.93
C PRO A 16 -1.68 -4.59 13.03
N ALA A 17 -1.23 -5.74 13.54
CA ALA A 17 -0.43 -6.70 12.79
C ALA A 17 -1.15 -7.31 11.58
N ILE A 18 -2.48 -7.17 11.53
CA ILE A 18 -3.32 -7.66 10.44
C ILE A 18 -4.11 -6.47 9.91
N GLY A 19 -3.87 -6.13 8.66
CA GLY A 19 -4.60 -5.09 7.92
C GLY A 19 -5.81 -5.63 7.15
N LEU A 20 -6.47 -4.76 6.41
CA LEU A 20 -7.57 -5.06 5.51
C LEU A 20 -7.23 -4.58 4.10
N GLY A 21 -7.10 -5.50 3.15
CA GLY A 21 -7.04 -5.15 1.72
C GLY A 21 -8.45 -4.90 1.17
N THR A 22 -8.66 -3.80 0.46
CA THR A 22 -9.99 -3.40 -0.04
C THR A 22 -10.22 -3.75 -1.50
N MET A 23 -9.28 -4.43 -2.16
CA MET A 23 -9.36 -4.75 -3.59
C MET A 23 -10.68 -5.44 -4.00
N LEU A 24 -11.16 -6.39 -3.18
CA LEU A 24 -12.41 -7.13 -3.43
C LEU A 24 -13.68 -6.26 -3.36
N MET A 25 -13.60 -5.09 -2.70
CA MET A 25 -14.73 -4.16 -2.65
C MET A 25 -15.01 -3.57 -4.04
N ALA A 26 -13.99 -3.53 -4.90
CA ALA A 26 -14.08 -3.10 -6.28
C ALA A 26 -14.24 -4.28 -7.26
N ALA A 27 -14.41 -3.97 -8.55
CA ALA A 27 -14.75 -4.95 -9.57
C ALA A 27 -13.54 -5.77 -10.09
N VAL A 28 -12.62 -6.17 -9.21
CA VAL A 28 -11.38 -6.86 -9.61
C VAL A 28 -11.58 -8.37 -9.80
N TYR A 29 -12.32 -9.03 -8.91
CA TYR A 29 -12.60 -10.48 -8.97
C TYR A 29 -14.08 -10.81 -9.20
N GLY A 30 -14.86 -9.86 -9.71
CA GLY A 30 -16.32 -9.99 -9.87
C GLY A 30 -17.00 -8.63 -9.96
N PRO A 31 -18.33 -8.57 -9.90
CA PRO A 31 -19.03 -7.29 -9.81
C PRO A 31 -18.62 -6.55 -8.53
N ALA A 32 -18.51 -5.22 -8.62
CA ALA A 32 -18.27 -4.40 -7.45
C ALA A 32 -19.35 -4.63 -6.39
N SER A 33 -18.96 -4.58 -5.11
CA SER A 33 -19.90 -4.66 -4.00
C SER A 33 -20.81 -3.43 -3.95
N THR A 34 -22.02 -3.56 -3.43
CA THR A 34 -22.87 -2.38 -3.19
C THR A 34 -22.25 -1.50 -2.10
N GLN A 35 -22.55 -0.20 -2.14
CA GLN A 35 -22.03 0.74 -1.14
C GLN A 35 -22.48 0.37 0.29
N GLU A 36 -23.70 -0.15 0.46
CA GLU A 36 -24.17 -0.62 1.77
C GLU A 36 -23.28 -1.75 2.31
N ARG A 37 -22.94 -2.72 1.46
CA ARG A 37 -22.10 -3.86 1.86
C ARG A 37 -20.67 -3.42 2.19
N VAL A 38 -20.11 -2.49 1.41
CA VAL A 38 -18.80 -1.90 1.69
C VAL A 38 -18.81 -1.21 3.04
N ASN A 39 -19.81 -0.37 3.32
CA ASN A 39 -19.94 0.33 4.59
C ASN A 39 -20.08 -0.63 5.77
N GLU A 40 -20.86 -1.70 5.62
CA GLU A 40 -21.03 -2.73 6.66
C GLU A 40 -19.68 -3.39 7.01
N VAL A 41 -18.90 -3.77 6.00
CA VAL A 41 -17.58 -4.41 6.20
C VAL A 41 -16.59 -3.44 6.84
N LEU A 42 -16.53 -2.19 6.38
CA LEU A 42 -15.61 -1.18 6.93
C LEU A 42 -15.97 -0.83 8.37
N ASN A 43 -17.25 -0.62 8.69
CA ASN A 43 -17.69 -0.38 10.06
C ASN A 43 -17.34 -1.55 10.97
N ARG A 44 -17.56 -2.78 10.50
CA ARG A 44 -17.19 -3.99 11.25
C ARG A 44 -15.68 -4.15 11.44
N ALA A 45 -14.88 -3.73 10.45
CA ALA A 45 -13.44 -3.70 10.56
C ALA A 45 -12.97 -2.70 11.63
N LEU A 46 -13.56 -1.49 11.65
CA LEU A 46 -13.30 -0.48 12.69
C LEU A 46 -13.64 -0.99 14.09
N GLU A 47 -14.82 -1.56 14.28
CA GLU A 47 -15.24 -2.16 15.57
C GLU A 47 -14.27 -3.22 16.08
N LYS A 48 -13.61 -3.94 15.17
CA LYS A 48 -12.63 -4.99 15.49
C LYS A 48 -11.22 -4.45 15.71
N GLY A 49 -11.01 -3.14 15.57
CA GLY A 49 -9.69 -2.51 15.66
C GLY A 49 -8.81 -2.77 14.45
N CYS A 50 -9.38 -3.09 13.30
CA CYS A 50 -8.66 -3.13 12.03
C CYS A 50 -8.55 -1.69 11.51
N LEU A 51 -7.38 -1.09 11.71
CA LEU A 51 -7.10 0.34 11.45
C LEU A 51 -6.04 0.55 10.37
N PHE A 52 -5.55 -0.53 9.77
CA PHE A 52 -4.58 -0.47 8.68
C PHE A 52 -5.23 -1.01 7.42
N TRP A 53 -5.68 -0.12 6.55
CA TRP A 53 -6.44 -0.44 5.34
C TRP A 53 -5.61 -0.13 4.11
N ASP A 54 -5.54 -1.09 3.20
CA ASP A 54 -4.79 -1.01 1.94
C ASP A 54 -5.78 -0.88 0.76
N THR A 55 -5.53 0.13 -0.08
CA THR A 55 -6.31 0.44 -1.28
C THR A 55 -5.42 1.05 -2.35
N ALA A 56 -5.84 0.99 -3.61
CA ALA A 56 -5.13 1.56 -4.73
C ALA A 56 -6.11 2.16 -5.75
N SER A 57 -5.65 3.20 -6.47
CA SER A 57 -6.43 3.80 -7.56
C SER A 57 -6.79 2.78 -8.63
N VAL A 58 -5.89 1.84 -8.93
CA VAL A 58 -6.08 0.77 -9.93
C VAL A 58 -7.22 -0.18 -9.58
N TYR A 59 -7.61 -0.29 -8.31
CA TYR A 59 -8.73 -1.15 -7.92
C TYR A 59 -10.07 -0.65 -8.51
N SER A 60 -10.18 0.65 -8.82
CA SER A 60 -11.46 1.27 -9.18
C SER A 60 -11.98 0.99 -10.60
N ALA A 61 -11.19 0.47 -11.53
CA ALA A 61 -11.68 0.13 -12.88
C ALA A 61 -10.77 -0.84 -13.66
N PRO A 62 -11.33 -1.91 -14.26
CA PRO A 62 -10.64 -2.69 -15.29
C PRO A 62 -10.28 -1.80 -16.49
N GLY A 63 -9.02 -1.78 -16.90
CA GLY A 63 -8.56 -1.05 -18.08
C GLY A 63 -7.99 0.35 -17.83
N THR A 64 -7.92 0.81 -16.58
CA THR A 64 -7.15 2.02 -16.21
C THR A 64 -5.72 1.66 -15.79
N LEU A 65 -5.12 0.69 -16.46
CA LEU A 65 -3.66 0.58 -16.54
C LEU A 65 -3.18 1.85 -17.26
N SER A 66 -3.08 2.94 -16.53
CA SER A 66 -2.15 3.99 -16.90
C SER A 66 -0.77 3.34 -16.88
N ASP A 67 0.01 3.52 -17.93
CA ASP A 67 1.40 3.06 -18.11
C ASP A 67 2.39 3.50 -17.00
N ASN A 68 1.89 4.00 -15.87
CA ASN A 68 2.60 4.58 -14.74
C ASN A 68 3.61 3.61 -14.14
N GLU A 69 3.30 2.33 -13.94
CA GLU A 69 4.25 1.38 -13.32
C GLU A 69 5.47 1.11 -14.22
N ARG A 70 5.28 1.09 -15.55
CA ARG A 70 6.40 1.02 -16.50
C ARG A 70 7.20 2.33 -16.58
N GLN A 71 6.53 3.49 -16.43
CA GLN A 71 7.19 4.81 -16.44
C GLN A 71 7.91 5.15 -15.12
N ILE A 72 7.41 4.68 -13.96
CA ILE A 72 8.06 4.89 -12.66
C ILE A 72 9.39 4.15 -12.60
N GLY A 73 9.48 2.95 -13.18
CA GLY A 73 10.74 2.19 -13.25
C GLY A 73 11.87 2.94 -13.96
N CYS A 74 11.57 3.80 -14.95
CA CYS A 74 12.55 4.63 -15.64
C CYS A 74 12.75 6.04 -15.04
N HIS A 75 11.94 6.46 -14.08
CA HIS A 75 11.99 7.78 -13.42
C HIS A 75 11.93 7.67 -11.88
N ILE A 76 12.65 6.71 -11.29
CA ILE A 76 12.62 6.48 -9.84
C ILE A 76 13.01 7.74 -9.08
N GLU A 77 14.07 8.42 -9.51
CA GLU A 77 14.58 9.59 -8.80
C GLU A 77 13.59 10.76 -8.83
N GLU A 78 12.97 11.01 -9.98
CA GLU A 78 11.95 12.04 -10.14
C GLU A 78 10.69 11.72 -9.34
N THR A 79 10.24 10.46 -9.39
CA THR A 79 9.07 9.99 -8.64
C THR A 79 9.30 10.11 -7.13
N MET A 80 10.47 9.68 -6.63
CA MET A 80 10.80 9.79 -5.21
C MET A 80 10.97 11.24 -4.78
N GLY A 81 11.50 12.11 -5.64
CA GLY A 81 11.56 13.55 -5.42
C GLY A 81 10.16 14.15 -5.24
N ALA A 82 9.23 13.85 -6.15
CA ALA A 82 7.85 14.32 -6.05
C ALA A 82 7.14 13.79 -4.80
N LEU A 83 7.31 12.51 -4.45
CA LEU A 83 6.75 11.94 -3.22
C LEU A 83 7.35 12.62 -1.98
N LYS A 84 8.64 12.92 -1.99
CA LYS A 84 9.30 13.67 -0.91
C LYS A 84 8.69 15.06 -0.73
N GLU A 85 8.43 15.80 -1.80
CA GLU A 85 7.73 17.10 -1.71
C GLU A 85 6.33 16.99 -1.10
N LEU A 86 5.59 15.92 -1.44
CA LEU A 86 4.29 15.65 -0.82
C LEU A 86 4.42 15.32 0.67
N LYS A 87 5.47 14.60 1.07
CA LYS A 87 5.76 14.29 2.49
C LYS A 87 6.17 15.54 3.26
N ASP A 88 7.09 16.33 2.70
CA ASP A 88 7.61 17.56 3.30
C ASP A 88 6.52 18.64 3.42
N SER A 89 5.56 18.68 2.49
CA SER A 89 4.36 19.53 2.58
C SER A 89 3.25 18.97 3.48
N GLY A 90 3.43 17.79 4.08
CA GLY A 90 2.49 17.19 5.03
C GLY A 90 1.26 16.54 4.39
N LYS A 91 1.20 16.38 3.07
CA LYS A 91 0.09 15.73 2.36
C LYS A 91 0.09 14.21 2.56
N ILE A 92 1.28 13.62 2.68
CA ILE A 92 1.46 12.21 3.03
C ILE A 92 2.42 12.10 4.22
N LYS A 93 2.29 11.05 5.02
CA LYS A 93 3.15 10.82 6.20
C LYS A 93 4.29 9.84 5.92
N TYR A 94 4.04 8.87 5.06
CA TYR A 94 4.93 7.74 4.79
C TYR A 94 5.05 7.53 3.29
N ILE A 95 6.21 7.06 2.86
CA ILE A 95 6.47 6.69 1.46
C ILE A 95 6.84 5.21 1.47
N SER A 96 6.21 4.44 0.61
CA SER A 96 6.39 2.99 0.53
C SER A 96 6.32 2.57 -0.92
N VAL A 97 6.89 1.42 -1.24
CA VAL A 97 6.97 0.91 -2.62
C VAL A 97 6.44 -0.51 -2.67
N SER A 98 6.04 -0.94 -3.87
CA SER A 98 5.54 -2.28 -4.13
C SER A 98 6.34 -2.88 -5.28
N GLU A 99 6.72 -4.15 -5.16
CA GLU A 99 7.43 -4.92 -6.21
C GLU A 99 8.74 -4.28 -6.72
N PHE A 100 9.45 -3.54 -5.85
CA PHE A 100 10.76 -2.99 -6.18
C PHE A 100 11.84 -4.07 -6.07
N THR A 101 12.74 -4.11 -7.04
CA THR A 101 14.02 -4.82 -6.92
C THR A 101 14.94 -4.13 -5.90
N VAL A 102 15.97 -4.84 -5.43
CA VAL A 102 16.98 -4.29 -4.50
C VAL A 102 17.64 -3.02 -5.05
N GLU A 103 18.03 -3.03 -6.33
CA GLU A 103 18.67 -1.87 -6.98
C GLU A 103 17.73 -0.64 -6.98
N GLN A 104 16.44 -0.85 -7.27
CA GLN A 104 15.45 0.23 -7.26
C GLN A 104 15.24 0.77 -5.85
N LEU A 105 15.21 -0.10 -4.84
CA LEU A 105 15.10 0.30 -3.44
C LEU A 105 16.31 1.14 -3.00
N GLU A 106 17.53 0.70 -3.33
CA GLU A 106 18.77 1.44 -3.03
C GLU A 106 18.81 2.82 -3.71
N ARG A 107 18.28 2.92 -4.94
CA ARG A 107 18.16 4.21 -5.65
C ARG A 107 17.15 5.13 -4.99
N ALA A 108 16.00 4.60 -4.58
CA ALA A 108 14.96 5.38 -3.91
C ALA A 108 15.41 5.90 -2.53
N GLU A 109 16.07 5.06 -1.74
CA GLU A 109 16.59 5.38 -0.40
C GLU A 109 17.66 6.50 -0.40
N LYS A 110 18.33 6.74 -1.53
CA LYS A 110 19.25 7.89 -1.68
C LYS A 110 18.52 9.24 -1.66
N ILE A 111 17.21 9.25 -1.90
CA ILE A 111 16.39 10.46 -2.03
C ILE A 111 15.45 10.60 -0.84
N VAL A 112 14.77 9.50 -0.47
CA VAL A 112 13.80 9.51 0.62
C VAL A 112 13.71 8.13 1.28
N HIS A 113 13.56 8.13 2.60
CA HIS A 113 13.37 6.92 3.40
C HIS A 113 12.11 6.17 2.98
N ILE A 114 12.23 4.87 2.73
CA ILE A 114 11.13 3.96 2.37
C ILE A 114 10.63 3.22 3.62
N ASP A 115 9.37 3.48 3.97
CA ASP A 115 8.75 3.04 5.21
C ASP A 115 8.27 1.58 5.18
N ALA A 116 7.91 1.06 4.00
CA ALA A 116 7.47 -0.32 3.80
C ALA A 116 7.70 -0.78 2.36
N LEU A 117 7.84 -2.10 2.19
CA LEU A 117 7.88 -2.81 0.92
C LEU A 117 6.71 -3.79 0.87
N GLN A 118 5.82 -3.65 -0.12
CA GLN A 118 4.76 -4.60 -0.41
C GLN A 118 5.21 -5.56 -1.52
N ILE A 119 5.11 -6.86 -1.28
CA ILE A 119 5.55 -7.92 -2.19
C ILE A 119 4.61 -9.11 -2.13
N GLU A 120 4.61 -9.93 -3.19
CA GLU A 120 4.01 -11.25 -3.16
C GLU A 120 4.76 -12.18 -2.19
N ILE A 121 4.10 -12.60 -1.10
CA ILE A 121 4.67 -13.57 -0.16
C ILE A 121 3.60 -14.56 0.32
N SER A 122 3.91 -15.84 0.17
CA SER A 122 3.06 -16.93 0.66
C SER A 122 3.89 -18.21 0.87
N PRO A 123 3.34 -19.24 1.54
CA PRO A 123 3.99 -20.56 1.59
C PRO A 123 4.27 -21.19 0.21
N TRP A 124 3.63 -20.69 -0.86
CA TRP A 124 3.81 -21.16 -2.23
C TRP A 124 4.72 -20.26 -3.08
N THR A 125 5.14 -19.12 -2.54
CA THR A 125 6.05 -18.16 -3.18
C THR A 125 7.17 -17.75 -2.22
N PRO A 126 7.99 -18.70 -1.72
CA PRO A 126 9.06 -18.41 -0.78
C PRO A 126 10.25 -17.65 -1.41
N GLU A 127 10.41 -17.69 -2.74
CA GLU A 127 11.54 -17.12 -3.49
C GLU A 127 11.56 -15.58 -3.56
N VAL A 128 10.51 -14.91 -3.08
CA VAL A 128 10.42 -13.43 -3.04
C VAL A 128 11.14 -12.85 -1.81
N ILE A 129 11.76 -13.71 -0.98
CA ILE A 129 12.53 -13.36 0.23
C ILE A 129 14.02 -13.60 0.02
#